data_AF-A0A2R6GIQ7-F1
#
_entry.id   AF-A0A2R6GIQ7-F1
#
_cell.length_a   1.000
_cell.length_b   1.000
_cell.length_c   1.000
_cell.angle_alpha   90.00
_cell.angle_beta   90.00
_cell.angle_gamma   90.00
#
_symmetry.space_group_name_H-M   'P 1'
#
loop_
_entity.id
_entity.type
_entity.pdbx_description
1 polymer ?
#
loop_
_entity_poly.entity_id
_entity_poly.type
_entity_poly.pdbx_seq_one_letter_code
_entity_poly.pdbx_strand_id
1 'polypeptide(L)'
;MTTELELRFFATFRQAVGQKTVHREVDDGTTVGDLLAALESEYDGLDGELIVDGELREHLSVLLNGRDVVHQEGLDTSLSDGDTVSVFPPVAGGNGDPGRERTAGDDGDPERTAPEGLPDDVYPPGTRGETVFWYGVD
;
A
#
# COMPACT_ATOMS: atom_id res chain seq x y z
N MET A 1 -15.61 -24.75 6.25
CA MET A 1 -14.18 -24.89 6.57
C MET A 1 -13.64 -23.47 6.46
N THR A 2 -12.64 -23.13 7.27
CA THR A 2 -12.03 -21.80 7.23
C THR A 2 -10.60 -21.95 6.75
N THR A 3 -10.13 -20.89 6.12
CA THR A 3 -8.89 -20.82 5.38
C THR A 3 -8.08 -19.67 5.95
N GLU A 4 -6.83 -19.92 6.34
CA GLU A 4 -5.94 -18.89 6.87
C GLU A 4 -5.22 -18.17 5.74
N LEU A 5 -5.26 -16.84 5.76
CA LEU A 5 -4.68 -15.98 4.74
C LEU A 5 -3.71 -14.99 5.37
N GLU A 6 -2.64 -14.68 4.64
CA GLU A 6 -1.69 -13.64 5.00
C GLU A 6 -1.89 -12.39 4.14
N LEU A 7 -2.40 -11.34 4.75
CA LEU A 7 -2.58 -10.02 4.15
C LEU A 7 -1.33 -9.18 4.37
N ARG A 8 -0.75 -8.63 3.31
CA ARG A 8 0.41 -7.74 3.37
C ARG A 8 0.06 -6.37 2.81
N PHE A 9 0.28 -5.35 3.63
CA PHE A 9 -0.02 -3.97 3.29
C PHE A 9 1.27 -3.18 3.10
N PHE A 10 1.32 -2.39 2.03
CA PHE A 10 2.47 -1.57 1.68
C PHE A 10 2.12 -0.08 1.63
N ALA A 11 3.15 0.77 1.73
CA ALA A 11 3.05 2.23 1.65
C ALA A 11 1.96 2.83 2.58
N THR A 12 1.00 3.59 2.03
CA THR A 12 -0.06 4.27 2.79
C THR A 12 -1.03 3.29 3.46
N PHE A 13 -1.29 2.13 2.85
CA PHE A 13 -2.21 1.13 3.42
C PHE A 13 -1.67 0.50 4.71
N ARG A 14 -0.34 0.34 4.82
CA ARG A 14 0.29 -0.04 6.10
C ARG A 14 -0.05 0.96 7.21
N GLN A 15 -0.13 2.25 6.89
CA GLN A 15 -0.44 3.28 7.88
C GLN A 15 -1.92 3.24 8.28
N ALA A 16 -2.81 2.98 7.32
CA ALA A 16 -4.25 2.81 7.56
C ALA A 16 -4.55 1.60 8.46
N VAL A 17 -3.92 0.45 8.18
CA VAL A 17 -4.12 -0.80 8.95
C VAL A 17 -3.30 -0.82 10.25
N GLY A 18 -2.21 -0.04 10.30
CA GLY A 18 -1.26 -0.02 11.42
C GLY A 18 -0.30 -1.22 11.47
N GLN A 19 -0.49 -2.21 10.60
CA GLN A 19 0.31 -3.44 10.55
C GLN A 19 0.79 -3.71 9.12
N LYS A 20 2.02 -4.23 8.98
CA LYS A 20 2.57 -4.62 7.66
C LYS A 20 1.97 -5.93 7.16
N THR A 21 1.61 -6.82 8.08
CA THR A 21 1.15 -8.18 7.82
C THR A 21 0.04 -8.48 8.82
N VAL A 22 -1.08 -9.01 8.33
CA VAL A 22 -2.23 -9.44 9.12
C VAL A 22 -2.58 -10.86 8.71
N HIS A 23 -2.78 -11.75 9.67
CA HIS A 23 -3.32 -13.08 9.42
C HIS A 23 -4.83 -13.04 9.64
N ARG A 24 -5.58 -13.56 8.67
CA ARG A 24 -7.05 -13.56 8.70
C ARG A 24 -7.59 -14.92 8.30
N GLU A 25 -8.56 -15.40 9.06
CA GLU A 25 -9.34 -16.58 8.70
C GLU A 25 -10.57 -16.14 7.92
N VAL A 26 -10.81 -16.76 6.76
CA VAL A 26 -12.01 -16.56 5.94
C VAL A 26 -12.72 -17.88 5.68
N ASP A 27 -13.98 -17.83 5.26
CA ASP A 27 -14.69 -19.05 4.85
C ASP A 27 -14.10 -19.64 3.55
N ASP A 28 -14.11 -20.96 3.44
CA ASP A 28 -13.74 -21.65 2.21
C ASP A 28 -14.60 -21.17 1.02
N GLY A 29 -13.94 -20.82 -0.08
CA GLY A 29 -14.60 -20.28 -1.27
C GLY A 29 -14.78 -18.76 -1.24
N THR A 30 -14.27 -18.06 -0.21
CA THR A 30 -14.12 -16.61 -0.22
C THR A 30 -13.24 -16.19 -1.40
N THR A 31 -13.67 -15.16 -2.12
CA THR A 31 -12.91 -14.60 -3.24
C THR A 31 -12.11 -13.38 -2.82
N VAL A 32 -11.16 -12.97 -3.66
CA VAL A 32 -10.40 -11.74 -3.46
C VAL A 32 -11.33 -10.53 -3.27
N GLY A 33 -12.42 -10.44 -4.02
CA GLY A 33 -13.36 -9.33 -3.88
C GLY A 33 -14.08 -9.29 -2.53
N ASP A 34 -14.53 -10.43 -2.03
CA ASP A 34 -15.19 -10.51 -0.72
C ASP A 34 -14.19 -10.15 0.41
N LEU A 35 -12.96 -10.64 0.29
CA LEU A 35 -11.87 -10.28 1.20
C LEU A 35 -11.58 -8.77 1.20
N LEU A 36 -11.45 -8.16 0.01
CA LEU A 36 -11.18 -6.73 -0.12
C LEU A 36 -12.35 -5.90 0.44
N ALA A 37 -13.60 -6.25 0.12
CA ALA A 37 -14.78 -5.57 0.67
C ALA A 37 -14.85 -5.66 2.20
N ALA A 38 -14.50 -6.83 2.76
CA ALA A 38 -14.44 -7.02 4.20
C ALA A 38 -13.33 -6.16 4.85
N LEU A 39 -12.21 -5.93 4.16
CA LEU A 39 -11.15 -5.04 4.61
C LEU A 39 -11.54 -3.57 4.55
N GLU A 40 -12.22 -3.12 3.49
CA GLU A 40 -12.75 -1.75 3.40
C GLU A 40 -13.73 -1.47 4.54
N SER A 41 -14.61 -2.44 4.84
CA SER A 41 -15.56 -2.30 5.96
C SER A 41 -14.90 -2.36 7.34
N GLU A 42 -13.72 -2.96 7.47
CA GLU A 42 -13.00 -3.11 8.75
C GLU A 42 -12.06 -1.93 9.00
N TYR A 43 -11.44 -1.39 7.94
CA TYR A 43 -10.48 -0.30 8.00
C TYR A 43 -10.98 0.90 7.18
N ASP A 44 -11.44 1.93 7.89
CA ASP A 44 -11.91 3.20 7.29
C ASP A 44 -10.87 3.85 6.35
N GLY A 45 -9.56 3.66 6.63
CA GLY A 45 -8.49 4.15 5.76
C GLY A 45 -8.26 3.37 4.46
N LEU A 46 -9.02 2.29 4.24
CA LEU A 46 -9.05 1.52 2.99
C LEU A 46 -10.39 1.68 2.25
N ASP A 47 -11.40 2.30 2.86
CA ASP A 47 -12.74 2.45 2.28
C ASP A 47 -12.69 3.20 0.94
N GLY A 48 -13.18 2.56 -0.12
CA GLY A 48 -13.19 3.10 -1.48
C GLY A 48 -11.80 3.21 -2.13
N GLU A 49 -10.75 2.73 -1.47
CA GLU A 49 -9.39 2.66 -2.02
C GLU A 49 -9.12 1.34 -2.72
N LEU A 50 -9.86 0.26 -2.41
CA LEU A 50 -9.65 -1.09 -2.95
C LEU A 50 -10.66 -1.43 -4.05
N ILE A 51 -11.95 -1.23 -3.80
CA ILE A 51 -13.04 -1.52 -4.74
C ILE A 51 -13.76 -0.22 -5.10
N VAL A 52 -13.99 -0.01 -6.40
CA VAL A 52 -14.76 1.13 -6.91
C VAL A 52 -15.83 0.62 -7.87
N ASP A 53 -17.08 1.04 -7.67
CA ASP A 53 -18.24 0.61 -8.49
C ASP A 53 -18.44 -0.93 -8.57
N GLY A 54 -17.91 -1.68 -7.60
CA GLY A 54 -17.97 -3.15 -7.59
C GLY A 54 -16.84 -3.83 -8.38
N GLU A 55 -15.85 -3.07 -8.86
CA GLU A 55 -14.67 -3.58 -9.57
C GLU A 55 -13.37 -3.18 -8.84
N LEU A 56 -12.29 -3.92 -9.09
CA LEU A 56 -10.98 -3.61 -8.50
C LEU A 56 -10.50 -2.26 -9.05
N ARG A 57 -10.09 -1.36 -8.16
CA ARG A 57 -9.76 0.01 -8.56
C ARG A 57 -8.66 0.07 -9.62
N GLU A 58 -8.84 0.95 -10.60
CA GLU A 58 -7.83 1.21 -11.62
C GLU A 58 -6.50 1.64 -10.98
N HIS A 59 -5.41 1.03 -11.46
CA HIS A 59 -4.04 1.22 -10.97
C HIS A 59 -3.72 0.66 -9.57
N LEU A 60 -4.66 -0.01 -8.89
CA LEU A 60 -4.36 -0.79 -7.70
C LEU A 60 -3.62 -2.08 -8.09
N SER A 61 -2.52 -2.40 -7.41
CA SER A 61 -1.83 -3.68 -7.63
C SER A 61 -2.13 -4.63 -6.47
N VAL A 62 -2.80 -5.74 -6.78
CA VAL A 62 -3.15 -6.77 -5.79
C VAL A 62 -2.55 -8.09 -6.24
N LEU A 63 -1.62 -8.62 -5.44
CA LEU A 63 -0.87 -9.82 -5.75
C LEU A 63 -1.30 -10.96 -4.84
N LEU A 64 -1.81 -12.03 -5.42
CA LEU A 64 -2.07 -13.30 -4.75
C LEU A 64 -0.89 -14.25 -4.97
N ASN A 65 -0.21 -14.66 -3.88
CA ASN A 65 1.04 -15.42 -3.92
C ASN A 65 2.12 -14.81 -4.84
N GLY A 66 2.16 -13.48 -4.93
CA GLY A 66 3.09 -12.77 -5.82
C GLY A 66 2.63 -12.68 -7.29
N ARG A 67 1.44 -13.16 -7.63
CA ARG A 67 0.83 -13.04 -8.95
C ARG A 67 -0.34 -12.06 -8.92
N ASP A 68 -0.31 -11.10 -9.82
CA ASP A 68 -1.32 -10.06 -9.91
C ASP A 68 -2.71 -10.63 -10.29
N VAL A 69 -3.74 -10.31 -9.49
CA VAL A 69 -5.10 -10.88 -9.61
C VAL A 69 -5.84 -10.34 -10.84
N VAL A 70 -5.48 -9.16 -11.35
CA VAL A 70 -6.13 -8.58 -12.53
C VAL A 70 -5.82 -9.40 -13.79
N HIS A 71 -4.71 -10.14 -13.77
CA HIS A 71 -4.33 -11.10 -14.81
C HIS A 71 -4.87 -12.53 -14.56
N GLN A 72 -5.71 -12.72 -13.54
CA GLN A 72 -6.38 -13.98 -13.20
C GLN A 72 -7.88 -13.85 -13.46
N GLU A 73 -8.69 -13.92 -12.42
CA GLU A 73 -10.14 -13.74 -12.42
C GLU A 73 -10.54 -12.43 -11.71
N GLY A 74 -9.57 -11.57 -11.38
CA GLY A 74 -9.81 -10.32 -10.67
C GLY A 74 -10.40 -10.57 -9.29
N LEU A 75 -11.56 -9.96 -9.02
CA LEU A 75 -12.29 -10.09 -7.76
C LEU A 75 -12.89 -11.48 -7.56
N ASP A 76 -13.15 -12.23 -8.63
CA ASP A 76 -13.70 -13.60 -8.57
C ASP A 76 -12.63 -14.66 -8.26
N THR A 77 -11.36 -14.25 -8.16
CA THR A 77 -10.26 -15.16 -7.83
C THR A 77 -10.48 -15.81 -6.46
N SER A 78 -10.55 -17.14 -6.42
CA SER A 78 -10.76 -17.89 -5.17
C SER A 78 -9.50 -17.94 -4.31
N LEU A 79 -9.68 -17.82 -2.98
CA LEU A 79 -8.59 -17.87 -2.00
C LEU A 79 -8.47 -19.27 -1.39
N SER A 80 -7.24 -19.73 -1.14
CA SER A 80 -6.92 -21.02 -0.54
C SER A 80 -6.06 -20.90 0.72
N ASP A 81 -5.88 -22.00 1.44
CA ASP A 81 -5.22 -21.97 2.75
C ASP A 81 -3.73 -21.68 2.62
N GLY A 82 -3.24 -20.73 3.40
CA GLY A 82 -1.89 -20.22 3.34
C GLY A 82 -1.64 -19.22 2.20
N ASP A 83 -2.69 -18.74 1.50
CA ASP A 83 -2.53 -17.72 0.47
C ASP A 83 -2.00 -16.41 1.04
N THR A 84 -1.07 -15.79 0.32
CA THR A 84 -0.55 -14.47 0.66
C THR A 84 -1.09 -13.41 -0.29
N VAL A 85 -1.89 -12.48 0.22
CA VAL A 85 -2.46 -11.36 -0.54
C VAL A 85 -1.68 -10.09 -0.22
N SER A 86 -0.97 -9.54 -1.20
CA SER A 86 -0.24 -8.28 -1.06
C SER A 86 -0.97 -7.15 -1.78
N VAL A 87 -1.27 -6.09 -1.05
CA VAL A 87 -2.03 -4.94 -1.54
C VAL A 87 -1.12 -3.71 -1.61
N PHE A 88 -1.04 -3.13 -2.80
CA PHE A 88 -0.25 -1.93 -3.06
C PHE A 88 -1.17 -0.80 -3.52
N PRO A 89 -1.09 0.38 -2.89
CA PRO A 89 -1.88 1.53 -3.32
C PRO A 89 -1.51 1.94 -4.75
N PRO A 90 -2.45 2.59 -5.48
CA PRO A 90 -2.17 3.05 -6.83
C PRO A 90 -1.01 4.04 -6.84
N VAL A 91 -0.01 3.76 -7.68
CA VAL A 91 1.18 4.60 -7.85
C VAL A 91 0.85 5.83 -8.70
N ALA A 92 0.08 6.75 -8.15
CA ALA A 92 0.06 8.14 -8.56
C ALA A 92 0.86 8.93 -7.51
N GLY A 93 2.06 9.38 -7.87
CA GLY A 93 2.95 10.07 -6.94
C GLY A 93 2.29 11.28 -6.29
N GLY A 94 2.52 11.45 -4.98
CA GLY A 94 2.25 12.71 -4.28
C GLY A 94 1.54 12.54 -2.94
N ASN A 95 2.34 12.46 -1.88
CA ASN A 95 2.10 13.00 -0.54
C ASN A 95 0.64 13.38 -0.18
N GLY A 96 -0.15 12.40 0.25
CA GLY A 96 -1.41 12.63 0.95
C GLY A 96 -1.21 12.42 2.44
N ASP A 97 -0.88 13.49 3.17
CA ASP A 97 -1.05 13.59 4.61
C ASP A 97 -2.49 14.10 4.88
N PRO A 98 -3.50 13.25 5.13
CA PRO A 98 -4.74 13.73 5.72
C PRO A 98 -4.56 13.78 7.24
N GLY A 99 -4.39 15.00 7.75
CA GLY A 99 -4.86 15.32 9.11
C GLY A 99 -3.94 14.91 10.26
N ARG A 100 -2.85 15.67 10.46
CA ARG A 100 -2.52 16.06 11.82
C ARG A 100 -3.27 17.33 12.15
N GLU A 101 -4.41 17.15 12.82
CA GLU A 101 -5.09 18.21 13.55
C GLU A 101 -4.11 18.77 14.60
N ARG A 102 -3.54 19.94 14.30
CA ARG A 102 -2.76 20.75 15.24
C ARG A 102 -3.53 22.03 15.45
N THR A 103 -4.00 22.16 16.68
CA THR A 103 -4.71 23.27 17.31
C THR A 103 -4.21 24.65 16.90
N ALA A 104 -5.16 25.58 16.78
CA ALA A 104 -4.92 27.01 16.61
C ALA A 104 -4.06 27.63 17.74
N GLY A 105 -3.37 28.72 17.38
CA GLY A 105 -2.54 29.60 18.21
C GLY A 105 -1.06 29.44 17.83
N ASP A 106 -0.24 30.46 17.60
CA ASP A 106 -0.25 31.87 17.98
C ASP A 106 1.05 32.45 17.37
N ASP A 107 1.02 33.70 16.90
CA ASP A 107 2.13 34.66 16.72
C ASP A 107 3.53 34.26 16.20
N GLY A 108 4.00 35.00 15.18
CA GLY A 108 5.39 35.49 15.18
C GLY A 108 6.25 35.31 13.91
N ASP A 109 6.54 36.45 13.28
CA ASP A 109 7.45 36.84 12.18
C ASP A 109 8.86 36.15 12.12
N PRO A 110 9.58 36.21 10.96
CA PRO A 110 10.63 35.30 10.53
C PRO A 110 12.05 35.80 10.83
N GLU A 111 12.99 34.89 11.08
CA GLU A 111 14.42 35.19 10.89
C GLU A 111 15.22 33.97 10.39
N ARG A 112 16.27 34.33 9.65
CA ARG A 112 17.09 33.50 8.77
C ARG A 112 18.05 32.60 9.52
N THR A 113 18.48 31.50 8.90
CA THR A 113 19.87 31.30 8.39
C THR A 113 20.07 29.87 7.88
N ALA A 114 20.54 29.75 6.64
CA ALA A 114 21.12 28.53 6.10
C ALA A 114 22.60 28.43 6.51
N PRO A 115 23.14 27.22 6.69
CA PRO A 115 24.55 26.99 6.41
C PRO A 115 24.76 26.00 5.26
N GLU A 116 25.72 26.40 4.43
CA GLU A 116 26.29 25.74 3.27
C GLU A 116 27.19 24.54 3.65
N GLY A 117 27.33 23.56 2.76
CA GLY A 117 28.47 22.63 2.78
C GLY A 117 28.18 21.21 2.33
N LEU A 118 28.23 20.95 1.02
CA LEU A 118 28.42 19.61 0.44
C LEU A 118 29.91 19.43 0.11
N PRO A 119 30.53 18.28 0.43
CA PRO A 119 31.68 17.81 -0.32
C PRO A 119 31.26 16.79 -1.39
N ASP A 120 31.59 17.15 -2.64
CA ASP A 120 31.99 16.27 -3.74
C ASP A 120 32.94 15.18 -3.23
N ASP A 121 32.58 13.90 -3.35
CA ASP A 121 33.43 12.81 -3.89
C ASP A 121 32.75 11.44 -3.71
N VAL A 122 33.04 10.53 -4.63
CA VAL A 122 32.74 9.08 -4.63
C VAL A 122 31.43 8.63 -5.28
N TYR A 123 31.45 8.52 -6.62
CA TYR A 123 30.74 7.43 -7.30
C TYR A 123 31.71 6.71 -8.26
N PRO A 124 32.08 5.43 -8.01
CA PRO A 124 32.83 4.64 -8.96
C PRO A 124 31.94 4.07 -10.08
N PRO A 125 32.48 3.86 -11.30
CA PRO A 125 31.69 3.42 -12.44
C PRO A 125 31.52 1.89 -12.52
N GLY A 126 30.27 1.47 -12.75
CA GLY A 126 29.91 0.25 -13.48
C GLY A 126 29.71 -1.03 -12.66
N THR A 127 28.51 -1.62 -12.75
CA THR A 127 28.27 -2.89 -13.46
C THR A 127 26.77 -3.19 -13.50
N ARG A 128 26.35 -3.69 -14.67
CA ARG A 128 25.00 -4.07 -15.07
C ARG A 128 24.37 -5.12 -14.13
N GLY A 129 23.10 -4.91 -13.82
CA GLY A 129 22.24 -5.86 -13.14
C GLY A 129 20.86 -5.25 -12.91
N GLU A 130 20.03 -5.29 -13.95
CA GLU A 130 18.56 -5.37 -13.92
C GLU A 130 17.96 -5.18 -12.52
N THR A 131 17.74 -3.92 -12.14
CA THR A 131 17.04 -3.57 -10.90
C THR A 131 15.73 -2.93 -11.32
N VAL A 132 14.63 -3.66 -11.11
CA VAL A 132 13.27 -3.13 -11.20
C VAL A 132 13.16 -1.98 -10.21
N PHE A 133 12.98 -0.78 -10.76
CA PHE A 133 12.85 0.46 -10.01
C PHE A 133 11.54 0.45 -9.23
N TRP A 134 11.62 0.47 -7.91
CA TRP A 134 10.53 0.99 -7.08
C TRP A 134 10.95 2.38 -6.59
N TYR A 135 10.17 3.38 -7.01
CA TYR A 135 10.35 4.79 -6.65
C TYR A 135 10.24 4.94 -5.12
N GLY A 136 11.39 5.12 -4.47
CA GLY A 136 11.50 5.77 -3.17
C GLY A 136 11.89 7.22 -3.41
N VAL A 137 10.99 8.15 -3.07
CA VAL A 137 11.32 9.56 -2.90
C VAL A 137 11.34 9.82 -1.39
N ASP A 138 12.53 10.09 -0.87
CA ASP A 138 12.78 10.90 0.33
C ASP A 138 13.28 12.26 -0.16
#